data_AF-A0A2B7WEX7-F1
#
_entry.id   AF-A0A2B7WEX7-F1
#
_cell.length_a   1.000
_cell.length_b   1.000
_cell.length_c   1.000
_cell.angle_alpha   90.00
_cell.angle_beta   90.00
_cell.angle_gamma   90.00
#
_symmetry.space_group_name_H-M   'P 1'
#
loop_
_entity.id
_entity.type
_entity.pdbx_description
1 polymer ?
#
loop_
_entity_poly.entity_id
_entity_poly.type
_entity_poly.pdbx_seq_one_letter_code
_entity_poly.pdbx_strand_id
1 'polypeptide(L)'
;MILTPRQISAMTAQHDAAILSQPGGSLSVGKRLTPKPGPNDVLIEVKAVALNPCDYYQRDYGIPPVAIYPAVIGCDAAGVVAKLGLNVTLSKHFSFIIYITASLKHHNLVKKLRADVVFDYKNSNVVSQIINTVKMDWIKLHTAHCMMNDALQPTLNVLKKIKDDVSVKVTHSAFLPEGHSTFDNMQIAFVMPFMNEVMQSKHMKEVFCGWLHSDLKSEEIVPSLNIQIEGGALGGVHAALDKLNSGVSSTKIVVSV
;
A
#
# COMPACT_ATOMS: atom_id res chain seq x y z
N MET A 1 -10.31 -20.06 22.87
CA MET A 1 -9.61 -18.94 23.51
C MET A 1 -10.61 -17.79 23.63
N ILE A 2 -11.17 -17.59 24.82
CA ILE A 2 -12.14 -16.52 25.08
C ILE A 2 -11.30 -15.27 25.38
N LEU A 3 -11.18 -14.37 24.39
CA LEU A 3 -10.56 -13.06 24.59
C LEU A 3 -11.61 -12.17 25.30
N THR A 4 -11.39 -11.86 26.56
CA THR A 4 -12.17 -10.83 27.27
C THR A 4 -11.90 -9.46 26.62
N PRO A 5 -12.91 -8.72 26.15
CA PRO A 5 -12.70 -7.39 25.60
C PRO A 5 -12.12 -6.47 26.68
N ARG A 6 -10.98 -5.84 26.40
CA ARG A 6 -10.51 -4.66 27.12
C ARG A 6 -11.62 -3.60 27.04
N GLN A 7 -11.96 -2.95 28.16
CA GLN A 7 -12.96 -1.86 28.17
C GLN A 7 -12.62 -0.86 27.07
N ILE A 8 -13.42 -0.84 26.00
CA ILE A 8 -13.34 0.18 24.96
C ILE A 8 -13.88 1.45 25.60
N SER A 9 -13.06 2.50 25.64
CA SER A 9 -13.50 3.85 26.02
C SER A 9 -14.82 4.18 25.34
N ALA A 10 -15.76 4.80 26.04
CA ALA A 10 -17.05 5.19 25.48
C ALA A 10 -16.82 5.99 24.18
N MET A 11 -17.33 5.48 23.05
CA MET A 11 -17.17 6.15 21.76
C MET A 11 -17.83 7.52 21.78
N THR A 12 -17.10 8.55 21.40
CA THR A 12 -17.61 9.91 21.30
C THR A 12 -18.44 10.06 20.02
N ALA A 13 -19.52 10.86 20.09
CA ALA A 13 -20.36 11.16 18.93
C ALA A 13 -19.61 11.91 17.81
N GLN A 14 -18.50 12.57 18.16
CA GLN A 14 -17.60 13.29 17.26
C GLN A 14 -16.15 12.94 17.55
N HIS A 15 -15.28 13.05 16.53
CA HIS A 15 -13.83 12.90 16.63
C HIS A 15 -13.12 14.00 15.83
N ASP A 16 -11.84 14.21 16.13
CA ASP A 16 -11.00 15.12 15.35
C ASP A 16 -10.61 14.49 14.02
N ALA A 17 -10.53 15.32 12.98
CA ALA A 17 -10.07 14.95 11.66
C ALA A 17 -9.26 16.08 11.02
N ALA A 18 -8.31 15.72 10.16
CA ALA A 18 -7.68 16.67 9.24
C ALA A 18 -8.61 16.84 8.03
N ILE A 19 -9.16 18.04 7.87
CA ILE A 19 -10.20 18.37 6.90
C ILE A 19 -9.59 19.21 5.78
N LEU A 20 -9.76 18.74 4.55
CA LEU A 20 -9.41 19.44 3.32
C LEU A 20 -10.67 20.14 2.79
N SER A 21 -10.64 21.47 2.66
CA SER A 21 -11.80 22.26 2.21
C SER A 21 -11.95 22.31 0.69
N GLN A 22 -10.86 22.19 -0.06
CA GLN A 22 -10.81 22.23 -1.52
C GLN A 22 -9.47 21.66 -2.03
N PRO A 23 -9.35 21.26 -3.31
CA PRO A 23 -8.06 20.86 -3.90
C PRO A 23 -7.02 21.97 -3.77
N GLY A 24 -5.76 21.61 -3.49
CA GLY A 24 -4.66 22.55 -3.26
C GLY A 24 -4.75 23.35 -1.96
N GLY A 25 -5.79 23.12 -1.15
CA GLY A 25 -5.98 23.78 0.14
C GLY A 25 -5.13 23.18 1.26
N SER A 26 -4.97 23.93 2.35
CA SER A 26 -4.34 23.42 3.57
C SER A 26 -5.32 22.53 4.36
N LEU A 27 -4.77 21.48 4.98
CA LEU A 27 -5.52 20.67 5.93
C LEU A 27 -5.71 21.46 7.23
N SER A 28 -6.93 21.45 7.75
CA SER A 28 -7.28 22.06 9.03
C SER A 28 -7.84 21.01 9.99
N VAL A 29 -7.46 21.06 11.26
CA VAL A 29 -8.01 20.15 12.26
C VAL A 29 -9.41 20.64 12.65
N GLY A 30 -10.40 19.76 12.55
CA GLY A 30 -11.78 20.05 12.95
C GLY A 30 -12.51 18.81 13.45
N LYS A 31 -13.69 19.02 14.04
CA LYS A 31 -14.55 17.92 14.51
C LYS A 31 -15.44 17.41 13.37
N ARG A 32 -15.63 16.08 13.31
CA ARG A 32 -16.66 15.44 12.48
C ARG A 32 -17.40 14.38 13.27
N LEU A 33 -18.59 14.00 12.80
CA LEU A 33 -19.36 12.91 13.39
C LEU A 33 -18.64 11.58 13.21
N THR A 34 -18.62 10.77 14.27
CA THR A 34 -18.13 9.39 14.23
C THR A 34 -19.12 8.51 13.48
N PRO A 35 -18.70 7.84 12.38
CA PRO A 35 -19.61 7.00 11.61
C PRO A 35 -20.07 5.79 12.42
N LYS A 36 -21.31 5.37 12.21
CA LYS A 36 -21.83 4.10 12.76
C LYS A 36 -21.55 2.99 11.74
N PRO A 37 -20.73 1.98 12.06
CA PRO A 37 -20.47 0.90 11.11
C PRO A 37 -21.75 0.11 10.85
N GLY A 38 -22.01 -0.16 9.57
CA GLY A 38 -23.03 -1.09 9.11
C GLY A 38 -22.61 -2.56 9.33
N PRO A 39 -23.44 -3.54 8.92
CA PRO A 39 -23.19 -4.96 9.17
C PRO A 39 -21.90 -5.51 8.57
N ASN A 40 -21.33 -4.88 7.54
CA ASN A 40 -20.10 -5.33 6.88
C ASN A 40 -18.87 -4.46 7.21
N ASP A 41 -19.04 -3.42 8.03
CA ASP A 41 -18.01 -2.40 8.23
C ASP A 41 -17.14 -2.71 9.44
N VAL A 42 -15.95 -2.12 9.46
CA VAL A 42 -15.07 -2.07 10.62
C VAL A 42 -14.88 -0.61 10.99
N LEU A 43 -15.24 -0.25 12.23
CA LEU A 43 -14.89 1.05 12.78
C LEU A 43 -13.55 0.93 13.50
N ILE A 44 -12.58 1.72 13.06
CA ILE A 44 -11.23 1.76 13.61
C ILE A 44 -11.03 3.08 14.35
N GLU A 45 -10.62 3.01 15.60
CA GLU A 45 -10.06 4.14 16.34
C GLU A 45 -8.61 4.32 15.89
N VAL A 46 -8.39 5.23 14.95
CA VAL A 46 -7.06 5.50 14.37
C VAL A 46 -6.11 6.03 15.44
N LYS A 47 -4.90 5.46 15.50
CA LYS A 47 -3.80 5.82 16.41
C LYS A 47 -2.56 6.33 15.66
N ALA A 48 -2.46 5.99 14.40
CA ALA A 48 -1.42 6.47 13.51
C ALA A 48 -1.93 6.50 12.08
N VAL A 49 -1.47 7.49 11.32
CA VAL A 49 -1.65 7.54 9.86
C VAL A 49 -0.30 7.51 9.19
N ALA A 50 -0.23 6.80 8.08
CA ALA A 50 0.99 6.66 7.30
C ALA A 50 0.79 7.41 5.98
N LEU A 51 1.81 8.14 5.52
CA LEU A 51 1.67 8.97 4.33
C LEU A 51 2.26 8.29 3.09
N ASN A 52 1.60 8.46 1.95
CA ASN A 52 1.92 7.95 0.61
C ASN A 52 1.83 9.06 -0.44
N PRO A 53 2.43 8.87 -1.63
CA PRO A 53 2.30 9.85 -2.70
C PRO A 53 0.86 10.17 -3.12
N CYS A 54 -0.03 9.17 -3.05
CA CYS A 54 -1.45 9.35 -3.29
C CYS A 54 -2.08 10.43 -2.39
N ASP A 55 -1.63 10.58 -1.14
CA ASP A 55 -2.24 11.51 -0.19
C ASP A 55 -1.94 12.97 -0.56
N TYR A 56 -0.72 13.28 -1.03
CA TYR A 56 -0.44 14.63 -1.54
C TYR A 56 -1.05 14.85 -2.92
N TYR A 57 -1.25 13.82 -3.74
CA TYR A 57 -2.05 13.94 -4.96
C TYR A 57 -3.54 14.24 -4.67
N GLN A 58 -4.12 13.61 -3.65
CA GLN A 58 -5.46 13.90 -3.18
C GLN A 58 -5.57 15.32 -2.64
N ARG A 59 -4.56 15.77 -1.86
CA ARG A 59 -4.47 17.13 -1.35
C ARG A 59 -4.36 18.16 -2.46
N ASP A 60 -3.39 18.01 -3.35
CA ASP A 60 -2.95 19.07 -4.27
C ASP A 60 -3.78 19.11 -5.55
N TYR A 61 -4.21 17.94 -6.05
CA TYR A 61 -4.88 17.81 -7.34
C TYR A 61 -6.28 17.20 -7.23
N GLY A 62 -6.67 16.70 -6.05
CA GLY A 62 -7.94 16.01 -5.87
C GLY A 62 -8.02 14.67 -6.58
N ILE A 63 -6.91 13.97 -6.82
CA ILE A 63 -6.86 12.68 -7.54
C ILE A 63 -6.23 11.56 -6.70
N PRO A 64 -6.64 10.29 -6.87
CA PRO A 64 -7.83 9.82 -7.61
C PRO A 64 -9.12 10.37 -6.96
N PRO A 65 -10.17 10.65 -7.75
CA PRO A 65 -11.05 11.80 -7.54
C PRO A 65 -11.57 11.95 -6.10
N VAL A 66 -11.21 13.05 -5.45
CA VAL A 66 -11.86 13.52 -4.22
C VAL A 66 -13.14 14.25 -4.64
N ALA A 67 -14.24 13.50 -4.69
CA ALA A 67 -15.46 13.96 -5.34
C ALA A 67 -16.26 15.01 -4.54
N ILE A 68 -16.14 15.03 -3.22
CA ILE A 68 -16.94 15.88 -2.33
C ILE A 68 -16.03 16.56 -1.31
N TYR A 69 -16.20 17.86 -1.16
CA TYR A 69 -15.54 18.68 -0.16
C TYR A 69 -16.57 19.30 0.81
N PRO A 70 -16.23 19.53 2.09
CA PRO A 70 -14.95 19.22 2.74
C PRO A 70 -14.71 17.71 2.89
N ALA A 71 -13.44 17.28 2.77
CA ALA A 71 -13.04 15.88 2.73
C ALA A 71 -12.06 15.53 3.86
N VAL A 72 -12.08 14.25 4.28
CA VAL A 72 -10.96 13.63 5.01
C VAL A 72 -10.30 12.67 4.04
N ILE A 73 -9.05 12.98 3.69
CA ILE A 73 -8.23 12.20 2.74
C ILE A 73 -7.31 11.25 3.50
N GLY A 74 -6.58 10.39 2.78
CA GLY A 74 -5.70 9.39 3.38
C GLY A 74 -6.05 7.97 2.97
N CYS A 75 -5.03 7.15 2.72
CA CYS A 75 -5.20 5.74 2.36
C CYS A 75 -4.59 4.73 3.34
N ASP A 76 -3.70 5.15 4.25
CA ASP A 76 -3.07 4.26 5.23
C ASP A 76 -3.30 4.73 6.68
N ALA A 77 -3.92 3.87 7.48
CA ALA A 77 -4.12 4.10 8.91
C ALA A 77 -3.89 2.82 9.72
N ALA A 78 -3.44 2.98 10.96
CA ALA A 78 -3.35 1.93 11.96
C ALA A 78 -4.05 2.37 13.24
N GLY A 79 -4.76 1.45 13.88
CA GLY A 79 -5.58 1.77 15.04
C GLY A 79 -6.15 0.54 15.71
N VAL A 80 -7.01 0.77 16.70
CA VAL A 80 -7.72 -0.29 17.42
C VAL A 80 -9.07 -0.51 16.75
N VAL A 81 -9.44 -1.77 16.48
CA VAL A 81 -10.80 -2.10 16.06
C VAL A 81 -11.75 -1.75 17.20
N ALA A 82 -12.54 -0.71 16.98
CA ALA A 82 -13.38 -0.13 17.99
C ALA A 82 -14.81 -0.70 17.91
N LYS A 83 -15.26 -1.09 16.70
CA LYS A 83 -16.50 -1.86 16.50
C LYS A 83 -16.47 -2.67 15.19
N LEU A 84 -17.06 -3.86 15.22
CA LEU A 84 -17.26 -4.71 14.04
C LEU A 84 -18.75 -4.75 13.66
N GLY A 85 -19.02 -4.73 12.36
CA GLY A 85 -20.29 -5.15 11.79
C GLY A 85 -20.51 -6.66 11.97
N LEU A 86 -21.77 -7.07 12.02
CA LEU A 86 -22.21 -8.45 12.31
C LEU A 86 -21.61 -9.52 11.37
N ASN A 87 -21.23 -9.14 10.15
CA ASN A 87 -20.80 -10.07 9.11
C ASN A 87 -19.27 -10.17 8.95
N VAL A 88 -18.48 -9.54 9.84
CA VAL A 88 -17.01 -9.54 9.74
C VAL A 88 -16.39 -10.79 10.41
N THR A 89 -15.53 -11.53 9.70
CA THR A 89 -14.82 -12.77 10.16
C THR A 89 -13.37 -12.81 9.64
N LEU A 90 -12.46 -13.55 10.30
CA LEU A 90 -11.00 -13.48 10.12
C LEU A 90 -10.38 -14.86 9.70
N SER A 91 -9.69 -15.01 8.54
CA SER A 91 -9.00 -16.27 8.06
C SER A 91 -7.87 -16.17 6.96
N LYS A 92 -6.71 -16.87 7.14
CA LYS A 92 -5.36 -16.85 6.45
C LYS A 92 -5.27 -17.39 4.97
N HIS A 93 -4.28 -17.09 4.10
CA HIS A 93 -2.83 -17.51 3.96
C HIS A 93 -2.27 -17.09 2.57
N PHE A 94 -0.93 -17.00 2.30
CA PHE A 94 -0.19 -17.45 1.06
C PHE A 94 1.36 -17.31 1.19
N SER A 95 2.16 -18.11 0.44
CA SER A 95 3.64 -18.01 0.38
C SER A 95 4.13 -17.82 -1.07
N PHE A 96 5.02 -16.84 -1.32
CA PHE A 96 5.60 -16.53 -2.63
C PHE A 96 7.13 -16.45 -2.58
N ILE A 97 7.81 -16.63 -3.72
CA ILE A 97 9.23 -16.32 -3.92
C ILE A 97 9.34 -14.92 -4.55
N ILE A 98 10.19 -14.06 -3.99
CA ILE A 98 10.25 -12.62 -4.28
C ILE A 98 11.61 -12.25 -4.90
N TYR A 99 11.59 -11.91 -6.20
CA TYR A 99 12.67 -11.22 -6.91
C TYR A 99 12.36 -9.73 -6.97
N ILE A 100 13.30 -8.88 -6.56
CA ILE A 100 13.08 -7.43 -6.49
C ILE A 100 14.30 -6.65 -6.95
N THR A 101 14.07 -5.44 -7.47
CA THR A 101 15.14 -4.48 -7.76
C THR A 101 15.12 -3.33 -6.75
N ALA A 102 16.29 -2.91 -6.28
CA ALA A 102 16.45 -1.79 -5.36
C ALA A 102 17.85 -1.19 -5.54
N SER A 103 18.05 0.09 -5.19
CA SER A 103 19.39 0.68 -5.22
C SER A 103 20.30 -0.03 -4.24
N LEU A 104 21.59 -0.18 -4.56
CA LEU A 104 22.56 -0.94 -3.75
C LEU A 104 22.48 -0.64 -2.24
N LYS A 105 22.33 0.63 -1.87
CA LYS A 105 22.23 1.07 -0.46
C LYS A 105 21.04 0.47 0.31
N HIS A 106 20.00 -0.02 -0.38
CA HIS A 106 18.80 -0.60 0.23
C HIS A 106 18.76 -2.14 0.13
N HIS A 107 19.78 -2.80 -0.44
CA HIS A 107 19.77 -4.27 -0.59
C HIS A 107 19.61 -4.99 0.75
N ASN A 108 20.35 -4.56 1.77
CA ASN A 108 20.25 -5.13 3.11
C ASN A 108 18.87 -4.92 3.74
N LEU A 109 18.25 -3.76 3.51
CA LEU A 109 16.89 -3.47 3.98
C LEU A 109 15.88 -4.41 3.34
N VAL A 110 15.92 -4.53 2.02
CA VAL A 110 14.95 -5.32 1.26
C VAL A 110 15.10 -6.83 1.53
N LYS A 111 16.32 -7.33 1.78
CA LYS A 111 16.52 -8.70 2.28
C LYS A 111 15.92 -8.93 3.67
N LYS A 112 16.03 -7.95 4.59
CA LYS A 112 15.36 -8.04 5.90
C LYS A 112 13.83 -8.05 5.78
N LEU A 113 13.30 -7.47 4.70
CA LEU A 113 11.88 -7.53 4.33
C LEU A 113 11.53 -8.80 3.54
N ARG A 114 12.33 -9.86 3.65
CA ARG A 114 12.09 -11.20 3.09
C ARG A 114 12.17 -11.32 1.57
N ALA A 115 12.84 -10.39 0.88
CA ALA A 115 13.17 -10.64 -0.52
C ALA A 115 14.19 -11.79 -0.66
N ASP A 116 13.89 -12.77 -1.51
CA ASP A 116 14.78 -13.91 -1.77
C ASP A 116 15.98 -13.48 -2.61
N VAL A 117 15.75 -12.65 -3.64
CA VAL A 117 16.79 -12.16 -4.54
C VAL A 117 16.63 -10.66 -4.79
N VAL A 118 17.73 -9.92 -4.66
CA VAL A 118 17.75 -8.45 -4.85
C VAL A 118 18.77 -8.08 -5.92
N PHE A 119 18.36 -7.27 -6.89
CA PHE A 119 19.23 -6.72 -7.95
C PHE A 119 19.35 -5.20 -7.84
N ASP A 120 20.50 -4.64 -8.23
CA ASP A 120 20.62 -3.19 -8.38
C ASP A 120 20.02 -2.74 -9.72
N TYR A 121 18.93 -1.97 -9.68
CA TYR A 121 18.31 -1.42 -10.89
C TYR A 121 19.23 -0.45 -11.64
N LYS A 122 20.29 0.07 -11.00
CA LYS A 122 21.27 0.95 -11.66
C LYS A 122 22.27 0.19 -12.53
N ASN A 123 22.36 -1.12 -12.39
CA ASN A 123 23.25 -1.93 -13.22
C ASN A 123 22.71 -1.98 -14.65
N SER A 124 23.53 -1.62 -15.63
CA SER A 124 23.15 -1.64 -17.06
C SER A 124 22.77 -3.04 -17.56
N ASN A 125 23.24 -4.09 -16.90
CA ASN A 125 22.94 -5.50 -17.19
C ASN A 125 21.89 -6.13 -16.27
N VAL A 126 21.14 -5.34 -15.47
CA VAL A 126 20.15 -5.86 -14.50
C VAL A 126 19.10 -6.78 -15.15
N VAL A 127 18.65 -6.46 -16.37
CA VAL A 127 17.71 -7.30 -17.12
C VAL A 127 18.28 -8.69 -17.37
N SER A 128 19.53 -8.77 -17.86
CA SER A 128 20.21 -10.03 -18.11
C SER A 128 20.50 -10.80 -16.82
N GLN A 129 20.82 -10.11 -15.73
CA GLN A 129 20.99 -10.73 -14.41
C GLN A 129 19.70 -11.41 -13.95
N ILE A 130 18.56 -10.72 -14.00
CA ILE A 130 17.26 -11.29 -13.59
C ILE A 130 16.91 -12.50 -14.45
N ILE A 131 17.04 -12.40 -15.79
CA ILE A 131 16.75 -13.51 -16.70
C ILE A 131 17.59 -14.74 -16.38
N ASN A 132 18.91 -14.56 -16.18
CA ASN A 132 19.81 -15.66 -15.91
C ASN A 132 19.49 -16.33 -14.56
N THR A 133 19.25 -15.54 -13.51
CA THR A 133 18.92 -16.08 -12.19
C THR A 133 17.60 -16.84 -12.20
N VAL A 134 16.53 -16.26 -12.75
CA VAL A 134 15.21 -16.92 -12.82
C VAL A 134 15.28 -18.24 -13.60
N LYS A 135 16.06 -18.28 -14.69
CA LYS A 135 16.30 -19.52 -15.46
C LYS A 135 17.09 -20.56 -14.67
N MET A 136 18.11 -20.14 -13.93
CA MET A 136 18.89 -21.05 -13.07
C MET A 136 18.06 -21.62 -11.92
N ASP A 137 17.13 -20.83 -11.38
CA ASP A 137 16.24 -21.24 -10.30
C ASP A 137 15.05 -22.09 -10.80
N TRP A 138 14.91 -22.28 -12.12
CA TRP A 138 13.81 -23.01 -12.77
C TRP A 138 12.42 -22.46 -12.42
N ILE A 139 12.32 -21.16 -12.16
CA ILE A 139 11.08 -20.49 -11.76
C ILE A 139 10.40 -19.86 -12.98
N LYS A 140 9.07 -19.96 -13.02
CA LYS A 140 8.22 -19.22 -13.97
C LYS A 140 7.59 -18.04 -13.28
N LEU A 141 7.83 -16.82 -13.77
CA LEU A 141 7.19 -15.63 -13.22
C LEU A 141 5.76 -15.51 -13.74
N HIS A 142 4.79 -15.52 -12.84
CA HIS A 142 3.38 -15.32 -13.15
C HIS A 142 2.92 -13.87 -13.00
N THR A 143 3.63 -13.10 -12.19
CA THR A 143 3.25 -11.73 -11.86
C THR A 143 4.48 -10.84 -11.74
N ALA A 144 4.36 -9.60 -12.20
CA ALA A 144 5.34 -8.55 -11.98
C ALA A 144 4.66 -7.28 -11.44
N HIS A 145 5.37 -6.56 -10.58
CA HIS A 145 4.88 -5.34 -9.94
C HIS A 145 5.80 -4.16 -10.32
N CYS A 146 5.27 -3.20 -11.07
CA CYS A 146 6.00 -2.05 -11.59
C CYS A 146 5.58 -0.77 -10.84
N MET A 147 6.44 -0.28 -9.96
CA MET A 147 6.14 0.85 -9.08
C MET A 147 6.71 2.19 -9.58
N MET A 148 7.67 2.16 -10.50
CA MET A 148 8.34 3.36 -11.04
C MET A 148 7.97 3.57 -12.51
N ASN A 149 7.93 4.84 -12.95
CA ASN A 149 7.61 5.22 -14.34
C ASN A 149 8.55 4.55 -15.37
N ASP A 150 9.83 4.38 -15.03
CA ASP A 150 10.88 3.83 -15.90
C ASP A 150 11.05 2.30 -15.77
N ALA A 151 10.36 1.65 -14.82
CA ALA A 151 10.51 0.22 -14.55
C ALA A 151 9.73 -0.68 -15.52
N LEU A 152 8.78 -0.13 -16.29
CA LEU A 152 7.90 -0.93 -17.15
C LEU A 152 8.68 -1.64 -18.25
N GLN A 153 9.44 -0.91 -19.07
CA GLN A 153 10.14 -1.50 -20.22
C GLN A 153 11.18 -2.57 -19.83
N PRO A 154 12.03 -2.35 -18.80
CA PRO A 154 12.93 -3.40 -18.29
C PRO A 154 12.17 -4.65 -17.82
N THR A 155 11.03 -4.48 -17.16
CA THR A 155 10.17 -5.60 -16.72
C THR A 155 9.64 -6.37 -17.92
N LEU A 156 9.13 -5.69 -18.95
CA LEU A 156 8.67 -6.33 -20.18
C LEU A 156 9.81 -7.10 -20.88
N ASN A 157 11.03 -6.56 -20.88
CA ASN A 157 12.19 -7.22 -21.48
C ASN A 157 12.56 -8.52 -20.74
N VAL A 158 12.49 -8.52 -19.41
CA VAL A 158 12.66 -9.73 -18.59
C VAL A 158 11.57 -10.74 -18.94
N LEU A 159 10.29 -10.34 -18.83
CA LEU A 159 9.14 -11.22 -19.04
C LEU A 159 9.12 -11.83 -20.44
N LYS A 160 9.47 -11.09 -21.49
CA LYS A 160 9.54 -11.60 -22.87
C LYS A 160 10.55 -12.74 -23.04
N LYS A 161 11.56 -12.85 -22.18
CA LYS A 161 12.62 -13.86 -22.26
C LYS A 161 12.41 -15.07 -21.34
N ILE A 162 11.44 -15.00 -20.43
CA ILE A 162 11.16 -16.03 -19.42
C ILE A 162 9.71 -16.52 -19.44
N LYS A 163 8.78 -15.74 -19.99
CA LYS A 163 7.41 -16.19 -20.24
C LYS A 163 7.55 -17.15 -21.43
N ASP A 164 7.60 -18.43 -21.14
CA ASP A 164 7.38 -19.44 -22.16
C ASP A 164 5.89 -19.37 -22.56
N ASP A 165 5.14 -20.47 -22.42
CA ASP A 165 3.71 -20.52 -22.73
C ASP A 165 2.81 -19.98 -21.61
N VAL A 166 3.40 -19.35 -20.58
CA VAL A 166 2.68 -18.91 -19.38
C VAL A 166 2.13 -17.49 -19.56
N SER A 167 0.84 -17.33 -19.25
CA SER A 167 0.22 -16.01 -19.13
C SER A 167 0.78 -15.24 -17.94
N VAL A 168 1.24 -14.01 -18.20
CA VAL A 168 1.83 -13.14 -17.17
C VAL A 168 0.96 -11.91 -16.95
N LYS A 169 0.80 -11.54 -15.68
CA LYS A 169 0.16 -10.28 -15.28
C LYS A 169 1.19 -9.27 -14.78
N VAL A 170 1.23 -8.11 -15.40
CA VAL A 170 2.00 -6.96 -14.91
C VAL A 170 1.04 -6.02 -14.22
N THR A 171 1.30 -5.72 -12.96
CA THR A 171 0.58 -4.69 -12.22
C THR A 171 1.43 -3.43 -12.20
N HIS A 172 0.81 -2.27 -12.45
CA HIS A 172 1.52 -1.01 -12.55
C HIS A 172 0.86 0.04 -11.64
N SER A 173 1.68 0.81 -10.92
CA SER A 173 1.21 1.90 -10.05
C SER A 173 1.57 3.30 -10.57
N ALA A 174 2.32 3.35 -11.67
CA ALA A 174 2.65 4.58 -12.38
C ALA A 174 1.69 4.76 -13.58
N PHE A 175 1.55 5.99 -14.07
CA PHE A 175 0.74 6.25 -15.27
C PHE A 175 1.35 5.50 -16.46
N LEU A 176 0.52 4.70 -17.14
CA LEU A 176 0.96 4.00 -18.34
C LEU A 176 1.26 5.01 -19.45
N PRO A 177 2.42 4.93 -20.12
CA PRO A 177 2.69 5.73 -21.30
C PRO A 177 1.65 5.46 -22.39
N GLU A 178 1.25 6.53 -23.09
CA GLU A 178 0.37 6.41 -24.25
C GLU A 178 1.04 5.57 -25.35
N GLY A 179 0.29 4.63 -25.94
CA GLY A 179 0.81 3.76 -27.00
C GLY A 179 1.80 2.66 -26.55
N HIS A 180 1.88 2.35 -25.25
CA HIS A 180 2.77 1.28 -24.78
C HIS A 180 2.43 -0.08 -25.43
N SER A 181 3.46 -0.77 -25.91
CA SER A 181 3.29 -2.07 -26.57
C SER A 181 2.99 -3.18 -25.56
N THR A 182 2.08 -4.08 -25.93
CA THR A 182 1.85 -5.36 -25.26
C THR A 182 2.18 -6.50 -26.24
N PHE A 183 2.28 -7.73 -25.74
CA PHE A 183 2.51 -8.93 -26.56
C PHE A 183 1.52 -10.03 -26.13
N ASP A 184 1.34 -11.04 -26.96
CA ASP A 184 0.40 -12.14 -26.71
C ASP A 184 0.60 -12.79 -25.32
N ASN A 185 -0.52 -13.14 -24.66
CA ASN A 185 -0.58 -13.74 -23.32
C ASN A 185 -0.02 -12.85 -22.19
N MET A 186 -0.07 -11.52 -22.33
CA MET A 186 0.30 -10.58 -21.28
C MET A 186 -0.83 -9.60 -20.98
N GLN A 187 -1.15 -9.43 -19.70
CA GLN A 187 -2.08 -8.41 -19.23
C GLN A 187 -1.33 -7.37 -18.40
N ILE A 188 -1.43 -6.10 -18.78
CA ILE A 188 -0.99 -4.98 -17.95
C ILE A 188 -2.24 -4.37 -17.29
N ALA A 189 -2.23 -4.27 -15.96
CA ALA A 189 -3.32 -3.70 -15.19
C ALA A 189 -2.79 -2.59 -14.27
N PHE A 190 -3.44 -1.43 -14.27
CA PHE A 190 -3.19 -0.40 -13.28
C PHE A 190 -3.75 -0.85 -11.92
N VAL A 191 -2.97 -0.72 -10.85
CA VAL A 191 -3.40 -1.09 -9.51
C VAL A 191 -4.37 -0.04 -8.99
N MET A 192 -5.64 -0.42 -8.91
CA MET A 192 -6.69 0.38 -8.28
C MET A 192 -7.32 -0.42 -7.13
N PRO A 193 -7.78 0.26 -6.07
CA PRO A 193 -8.65 -0.37 -5.10
C PRO A 193 -9.94 -0.84 -5.78
N PHE A 194 -10.62 -1.81 -5.16
CA PHE A 194 -11.98 -2.17 -5.58
C PHE A 194 -12.89 -0.94 -5.44
N MET A 195 -13.45 -0.48 -6.56
CA MET A 195 -14.42 0.63 -6.56
C MET A 195 -15.80 0.20 -6.07
N ASN A 196 -16.08 -1.10 -6.07
CA ASN A 196 -17.30 -1.67 -5.52
C ASN A 196 -17.12 -1.95 -4.01
N GLU A 197 -17.97 -1.33 -3.19
CA GLU A 197 -17.90 -1.39 -1.72
C GLU A 197 -17.96 -2.82 -1.16
N VAL A 198 -18.80 -3.69 -1.74
CA VAL A 198 -18.93 -5.09 -1.30
C VAL A 198 -17.64 -5.86 -1.56
N MET A 199 -17.07 -5.69 -2.75
CA MET A 199 -15.78 -6.30 -3.11
C MET A 199 -14.63 -5.74 -2.27
N GLN A 200 -14.61 -4.43 -2.04
CA GLN A 200 -13.63 -3.76 -1.20
C GLN A 200 -13.68 -4.29 0.24
N SER A 201 -14.87 -4.36 0.84
CA SER A 201 -15.08 -4.85 2.20
C SER A 201 -14.69 -6.32 2.33
N LYS A 202 -15.06 -7.15 1.35
CA LYS A 202 -14.63 -8.55 1.29
C LYS A 202 -13.11 -8.66 1.24
N HIS A 203 -12.46 -7.89 0.38
CA HIS A 203 -11.00 -7.90 0.26
C HIS A 203 -10.32 -7.42 1.55
N MET A 204 -10.77 -6.31 2.15
CA MET A 204 -10.20 -5.80 3.41
C MET A 204 -10.35 -6.80 4.55
N LYS A 205 -11.48 -7.50 4.60
CA LYS A 205 -11.69 -8.62 5.52
C LYS A 205 -10.69 -9.74 5.22
N GLU A 206 -10.51 -10.17 3.99
CA GLU A 206 -9.48 -11.18 3.65
C GLU A 206 -8.06 -10.75 4.03
N VAL A 207 -7.71 -9.46 3.96
CA VAL A 207 -6.38 -8.95 4.36
C VAL A 207 -6.25 -8.87 5.89
N PHE A 208 -6.97 -7.95 6.52
CA PHE A 208 -6.81 -7.61 7.94
C PHE A 208 -7.34 -8.70 8.84
N CYS A 209 -8.41 -9.34 8.38
CA CYS A 209 -9.01 -10.42 9.09
C CYS A 209 -8.38 -11.74 8.70
N GLY A 210 -7.83 -11.86 7.50
CA GLY A 210 -7.24 -13.11 7.08
C GLY A 210 -5.81 -13.34 7.52
N TRP A 211 -4.91 -13.08 6.60
CA TRP A 211 -3.52 -13.51 6.70
C TRP A 211 -2.65 -12.50 7.45
N LEU A 212 -2.97 -11.19 7.39
CA LEU A 212 -2.07 -10.15 7.89
C LEU A 212 -1.69 -10.34 9.37
N HIS A 213 -2.64 -10.65 10.24
CA HIS A 213 -2.36 -10.81 11.67
C HIS A 213 -1.43 -12.01 11.95
N SER A 214 -1.65 -13.15 11.30
CA SER A 214 -0.77 -14.31 11.50
C SER A 214 0.60 -14.12 10.90
N ASP A 215 0.67 -13.42 9.78
CA ASP A 215 1.90 -13.29 9.01
C ASP A 215 2.81 -12.24 9.65
N LEU A 216 2.24 -11.20 10.26
CA LEU A 216 2.96 -10.31 11.16
C LEU A 216 3.48 -11.06 12.40
N LYS A 217 2.66 -11.94 13.01
CA LYS A 217 3.06 -12.70 14.21
C LYS A 217 4.15 -13.73 13.92
N SER A 218 4.13 -14.34 12.74
CA SER A 218 5.13 -15.32 12.28
C SER A 218 6.34 -14.65 11.62
N GLU A 219 6.32 -13.33 11.46
CA GLU A 219 7.32 -12.54 10.74
C GLU A 219 7.49 -12.95 9.27
N GLU A 220 6.48 -13.62 8.70
CA GLU A 220 6.35 -13.82 7.25
C GLU A 220 6.15 -12.46 6.55
N ILE A 221 5.42 -11.54 7.19
CA ILE A 221 5.36 -10.14 6.82
C ILE A 221 6.12 -9.32 7.85
N VAL A 222 7.16 -8.62 7.39
CA VAL A 222 7.94 -7.70 8.21
C VAL A 222 7.50 -6.27 7.86
N PRO A 223 6.99 -5.48 8.83
CA PRO A 223 6.65 -4.08 8.57
C PRO A 223 7.90 -3.28 8.22
N SER A 224 7.73 -2.15 7.53
CA SER A 224 8.85 -1.28 7.16
C SER A 224 9.73 -0.95 8.37
N LEU A 225 11.04 -1.16 8.23
CA LEU A 225 12.00 -1.00 9.33
C LEU A 225 12.32 0.46 9.64
N ASN A 226 12.17 1.35 8.66
CA ASN A 226 12.48 2.77 8.81
C ASN A 226 11.17 3.56 8.89
N ILE A 227 10.76 3.86 10.11
CA ILE A 227 9.66 4.78 10.38
C ILE A 227 10.24 6.12 10.83
N GLN A 228 9.65 7.21 10.36
CA GLN A 228 9.88 8.52 10.91
C GLN A 228 8.55 9.05 11.45
N ILE A 229 8.51 9.25 12.76
CA ILE A 229 7.33 9.79 13.43
C ILE A 229 7.43 11.32 13.42
N GLU A 230 6.48 11.96 12.77
CA GLU A 230 6.30 13.42 12.79
C GLU A 230 5.37 13.81 13.94
N GLY A 231 5.72 14.89 14.63
CA GLY A 231 4.93 15.43 15.75
C GLY A 231 3.73 16.27 15.29
N GLY A 232 3.01 16.85 16.26
CA GLY A 232 1.92 17.80 15.98
C GLY A 232 0.53 17.19 15.81
N ALA A 233 0.36 15.91 16.08
CA ALA A 233 -0.91 15.18 15.93
C ALA A 233 -1.53 15.41 14.54
N LEU A 234 -2.85 15.46 14.42
CA LEU A 234 -3.53 15.77 13.16
C LEU A 234 -3.09 17.12 12.54
N GLY A 235 -2.61 18.07 13.35
CA GLY A 235 -2.08 19.34 12.85
C GLY A 235 -0.74 19.22 12.12
N GLY A 236 0.03 18.16 12.38
CA GLY A 236 1.31 17.88 11.74
C GLY A 236 1.20 17.28 10.34
N VAL A 237 0.02 16.75 9.97
CA VAL A 237 -0.18 16.02 8.71
C VAL A 237 0.16 16.87 7.48
N HIS A 238 -0.17 18.17 7.49
CA HIS A 238 0.11 19.04 6.35
C HIS A 238 1.61 19.17 6.06
N ALA A 239 2.40 19.50 7.09
CA ALA A 239 3.86 19.60 6.96
C ALA A 239 4.51 18.24 6.64
N ALA A 240 3.97 17.15 7.19
CA ALA A 240 4.43 15.81 6.91
C ALA A 240 4.20 15.39 5.43
N LEU A 241 3.09 15.84 4.81
CA LEU A 241 2.84 15.66 3.38
C LEU A 241 3.81 16.45 2.51
N ASP A 242 4.15 17.69 2.89
CA ASP A 242 5.14 18.49 2.15
C ASP A 242 6.52 17.83 2.17
N LYS A 243 6.91 17.31 3.34
CA LYS A 243 8.13 16.53 3.49
C LYS A 243 8.12 15.28 2.63
N LEU A 244 7.01 14.54 2.61
CA LEU A 244 6.86 13.36 1.77
C LEU A 244 7.02 13.71 0.28
N ASN A 245 6.40 14.79 -0.16
CA ASN A 245 6.47 15.27 -1.54
C ASN A 245 7.92 15.65 -1.93
N SER A 246 8.72 16.17 -1.00
CA SER A 246 10.15 16.41 -1.24
C SER A 246 11.03 15.15 -1.32
N GLY A 247 10.48 13.97 -0.97
CA GLY A 247 11.15 12.68 -1.04
C GLY A 247 11.81 12.23 0.29
N VAL A 248 11.62 10.95 0.64
CA VAL A 248 11.95 10.41 1.99
C VAL A 248 12.84 9.15 1.98
N SER A 249 13.44 8.79 0.84
CA SER A 249 14.39 7.67 0.65
C SER A 249 14.14 6.44 1.56
N SER A 250 13.14 5.61 1.22
CA SER A 250 12.84 4.36 1.94
C SER A 250 12.57 4.53 3.44
N THR A 251 12.08 5.70 3.84
CA THR A 251 11.57 5.98 5.19
C THR A 251 10.06 6.22 5.11
N LYS A 252 9.29 5.54 5.95
CA LYS A 252 7.85 5.75 6.04
C LYS A 252 7.57 6.88 7.02
N ILE A 253 6.97 7.98 6.53
CA ILE A 253 6.48 9.04 7.41
C ILE A 253 5.18 8.58 8.06
N VAL A 254 5.13 8.71 9.38
CA VAL A 254 3.99 8.37 10.23
C VAL A 254 3.66 9.58 11.10
N VAL A 255 2.39 9.91 11.25
CA VAL A 255 1.91 10.91 12.20
C VAL A 255 1.11 10.18 13.29
N SER A 256 1.51 10.34 14.55
CA SER A 256 0.75 9.82 15.69
C SER A 256 -0.50 10.66 15.90
N VAL A 257 -1.65 10.03 16.11
CA VAL A 257 -2.95 10.72 16.29
C VAL A 257 -3.70 10.27 17.53
#